data_AF-A0A920JQT2-F1
#
_entry.id   AF-A0A920JQT2-F1
#
_cell.length_a   1.000
_cell.length_b   1.000
_cell.length_c   1.000
_cell.angle_alpha   90.00
_cell.angle_beta   90.00
_cell.angle_gamma   90.00
#
_symmetry.space_group_name_H-M   'P 1'
#
loop_
_entity.id
_entity.type
_entity.pdbx_description
1 polymer ?
#
loop_
_entity_poly.entity_id
_entity_poly.type
_entity_poly.pdbx_seq_one_letter_code
_entity_poly.pdbx_strand_id
1 'polypeptide(L)' 'MVNAVSNSTVPHITFVVGASYGAGTYAMSGRAFNNRFIFTWPTAKIAVMGPKQFAGVMSLVKKS' A
#
# COMPACT_ATOMS: atom_id res chain seq x y z
N MET A 1 9.73 -9.65 -4.95
CA MET A 1 8.29 -9.75 -4.61
C MET A 1 7.42 -9.07 -5.65
N VAL A 2 7.54 -7.75 -5.87
CA VAL A 2 6.72 -7.01 -6.85
C VAL A 2 6.74 -7.66 -8.25
N ASN A 3 7.91 -8.07 -8.75
CA ASN A 3 8.01 -8.76 -10.05
C ASN A 3 7.19 -10.06 -10.13
N ALA A 4 7.12 -10.82 -9.04
CA ALA A 4 6.32 -12.04 -9.01
C ALA A 4 4.82 -11.71 -9.00
N VAL A 5 4.42 -10.68 -8.25
CA VAL A 5 3.03 -10.20 -8.20
C VAL A 5 2.58 -9.63 -9.54
N SER A 6 3.44 -8.90 -10.25
CA SER A 6 3.11 -8.32 -11.56
C SER A 6 2.94 -9.36 -12.67
N ASN A 7 3.76 -10.42 -12.67
CA ASN A 7 3.79 -11.41 -13.76
C ASN A 7 2.97 -12.66 -13.47
N SER A 8 2.36 -12.74 -12.29
CA SER A 8 1.52 -13.87 -11.92
C SER A 8 0.25 -13.89 -12.78
N THR A 9 -0.01 -15.05 -13.40
CA THR A 9 -1.21 -15.28 -14.22
C THR A 9 -2.39 -15.78 -13.40
N VAL A 10 -2.16 -16.14 -12.13
CA VAL A 10 -3.23 -16.61 -11.25
C VAL A 10 -4.07 -15.43 -10.75
N PRO A 11 -5.38 -15.62 -10.54
CA PRO A 11 -6.24 -14.60 -9.95
C PRO A 11 -5.77 -14.13 -8.57
N HIS A 12 -5.57 -12.83 -8.41
CA HIS A 12 -5.25 -12.24 -7.10
C HIS A 12 -6.50 -11.67 -6.42
N ILE A 13 -6.58 -11.84 -5.11
CA ILE A 13 -7.60 -11.24 -4.24
C ILE A 13 -6.87 -10.56 -3.10
N THR A 14 -7.19 -9.29 -2.85
CA THR A 14 -6.54 -8.49 -1.80
C THR A 14 -7.55 -8.08 -0.75
N PHE A 15 -7.21 -8.31 0.52
CA PHE A 15 -8.00 -7.88 1.65
C PHE A 15 -7.16 -7.00 2.58
N VAL A 16 -7.49 -5.72 2.65
CA VAL A 16 -6.79 -4.77 3.50
C VAL A 16 -7.42 -4.79 4.89
N VAL A 17 -6.81 -5.53 5.82
CA VAL A 17 -7.25 -5.64 7.23
C VAL A 17 -6.80 -4.49 8.13
N GLY A 18 -5.77 -3.74 7.72
CA GLY A 18 -5.07 -2.79 8.59
C GLY A 18 -4.39 -1.69 7.80
N ALA A 19 -3.08 -1.55 7.96
CA ALA A 19 -2.32 -0.52 7.28
C ALA A 19 -1.77 -1.00 5.92
N SER A 20 -1.96 -0.21 4.86
CA SER A 20 -1.31 -0.38 3.56
C SER A 20 -0.65 0.94 3.18
N TYR A 21 0.69 0.98 3.24
CA TYR A 21 1.45 2.19 2.99
C TYR A 21 2.57 1.98 1.96
N GLY A 22 2.70 2.93 1.04
CA GLY A 22 3.85 3.08 0.15
C GLY A 22 4.24 1.82 -0.62
N ALA A 23 5.54 1.49 -0.62
CA ALA A 23 6.11 0.33 -1.30
C ALA A 23 5.44 -1.01 -0.91
N GLY A 24 4.97 -1.13 0.33
CA GLY A 24 4.30 -2.32 0.83
C GLY A 24 2.98 -2.61 0.11
N THR A 25 2.23 -1.57 -0.27
CA THR A 25 1.01 -1.72 -1.08
C THR A 25 1.34 -2.34 -2.45
N TYR A 26 2.48 -2.01 -3.06
CA TYR A 26 2.87 -2.60 -4.33
C TYR A 26 3.36 -4.04 -4.19
N ALA A 27 4.13 -4.32 -3.13
CA ALA A 27 4.61 -5.67 -2.85
C ALA A 27 3.47 -6.66 -2.53
N MET A 28 2.35 -6.18 -1.97
CA MET A 28 1.22 -6.98 -1.51
C MET A 28 0.04 -7.04 -2.50
N SER A 29 0.30 -6.86 -3.79
CA SER A 29 -0.76 -6.82 -4.82
C SER A 29 -1.81 -5.76 -4.51
N GLY A 30 -1.38 -4.50 -4.48
CA GLY A 30 -2.30 -3.37 -4.38
C GLY A 30 -3.18 -3.21 -5.61
N ARG A 31 -3.98 -2.14 -5.65
CA ARG A 31 -4.96 -1.91 -6.73
C ARG A 31 -4.37 -1.84 -8.14
N ALA A 32 -3.10 -1.48 -8.27
CA ALA A 32 -2.43 -1.38 -9.56
C ALA A 32 -2.12 -2.73 -10.24
N PHE A 33 -2.25 -3.87 -9.55
CA PHE A 33 -1.80 -5.19 -10.04
C PHE A 33 -2.94 -6.07 -10.58
N ASN A 34 -4.00 -5.45 -11.10
CA ASN A 34 -5.13 -6.13 -11.74
C ASN A 34 -5.74 -7.30 -10.93
N ASN A 35 -5.94 -7.07 -9.63
CA ASN A 35 -6.61 -8.05 -8.77
C ASN A 35 -8.07 -8.22 -9.18
N ARG A 36 -8.61 -9.43 -9.06
CA ARG A 36 -10.03 -9.69 -9.33
C ARG A 36 -10.94 -8.96 -8.36
N PHE A 37 -10.56 -8.96 -7.08
CA PHE A 37 -11.28 -8.24 -6.03
C PHE A 37 -10.33 -7.61 -5.03
N ILE A 38 -10.72 -6.44 -4.54
CA ILE A 38 -10.07 -5.76 -3.44
C ILE A 38 -11.12 -5.36 -2.43
N PHE A 39 -10.94 -5.80 -1.20
CA PHE A 39 -11.78 -5.44 -0.07
C PHE A 39 -10.96 -4.66 0.95
N THR A 40 -11.59 -3.68 1.58
CA THR A 40 -10.95 -2.84 2.59
C THR A 40 -11.80 -2.92 3.85
N TRP A 41 -11.16 -3.23 4.97
CA TRP A 41 -11.83 -3.24 6.25
C TRP A 41 -12.15 -1.81 6.70
N PRO A 42 -13.26 -1.54 7.41
CA PRO A 42 -13.64 -0.17 7.78
C PRO A 42 -12.58 0.58 8.60
N THR A 43 -11.76 -0.14 9.37
CA THR A 43 -10.68 0.44 10.18
C THR A 43 -9.32 0.48 9.47
N ALA A 44 -9.26 -0.02 8.24
CA ALA A 44 -8.03 -0.05 7.46
C ALA A 44 -7.61 1.37 7.00
N LYS A 45 -6.31 1.55 6.82
CA LYS A 45 -5.71 2.83 6.42
C LYS A 45 -4.83 2.62 5.20
N ILE A 46 -5.09 3.38 4.15
CA ILE A 46 -4.33 3.34 2.90
C ILE A 46 -3.78 4.75 2.62
N ALA A 47 -2.46 4.88 2.48
CA ALA A 47 -1.81 6.16 2.16
C ALA A 47 -0.41 5.96 1.56
N VAL A 48 0.24 7.03 1.11
CA VAL A 48 1.64 6.95 0.64
C VAL A 48 2.62 6.60 1.76
N MET A 49 2.38 7.08 2.98
CA MET A 49 3.18 6.78 4.16
C MET A 49 2.37 6.95 5.45
N GLY A 50 2.89 6.47 6.58
CA GLY A 50 2.25 6.65 7.88
C GLY A 50 2.27 8.12 8.34
N PRO A 51 1.26 8.57 9.13
CA PRO A 51 1.12 9.98 9.50
C PRO A 51 2.29 10.52 10.32
N LYS A 52 2.89 9.70 11.20
CA LYS A 52 4.09 10.09 11.97
C LYS A 52 5.31 10.29 11.08
N GLN A 53 5.49 9.42 10.08
CA GLN A 53 6.59 9.55 9.11
C GLN A 53 6.41 10.79 8.24
N PHE A 54 5.19 11.06 7.80
CA PHE A 54 4.86 12.27 7.03
C PHE A 54 5.17 13.54 7.80
N ALA A 55 4.69 13.63 9.05
CA ALA A 55 4.94 14.78 9.91
C ALA A 55 6.45 14.99 10.18
N GLY A 56 7.20 13.91 10.37
CA GLY A 56 8.65 13.95 10.56
C GLY A 56 9.38 14.54 9.35
N VAL A 57 9.08 14.03 8.14
CA VAL A 57 9.69 14.52 6.89
C VAL A 57 9.33 15.99 6.65
N MET A 58 8.06 16.38 6.81
CA MET A 58 7.64 17.76 6.62
C MET A 58 8.30 18.74 7.62
N SER A 59 8.52 18.30 8.86
CA SER A 59 9.25 19.12 9.84
C SER A 59 10.72 19.31 9.47
N LEU A 60 11.37 18.31 8.85
CA LEU A 60 12.76 18.42 8.41
C LEU A 60 12.88 19.37 7.21
N VAL A 61 11.98 19.21 6.23
CA VAL A 61 11.93 20.08 5.05
C VAL A 61 11.65 21.54 5.44
N LYS A 62 10.75 21.80 6.40
CA LYS A 62 10.46 23.15 6.89
C LYS A 62 11.64 23.83 7.59
N LYS A 63 12.56 23.05 8.17
CA LYS A 63 13.76 23.56 8.87
C LYS A 63 14.95 23.77 7.94
N SER A 64 14.88 23.22 6.73
CA SER A 64 15.89 23.40 5.67
C SER A 64 15.61 24.68 4.92
#